data_AF-A0A6M1ZER3-F1
#
_entry.id   AF-A0A6M1ZER3-F1
#
_cell.length_a   1.000
_cell.length_b   1.000
_cell.length_c   1.000
_cell.angle_alpha   90.00
_cell.angle_beta   90.00
_cell.angle_gamma   90.00
#
_symmetry.space_group_name_H-M   'P 1'
#
loop_
_entity.id
_entity.type
_entity.pdbx_description
1 polymer ?
#
loop_
_entity_poly.entity_id
_entity_poly.type
_entity_poly.pdbx_seq_one_letter_code
_entity_poly.pdbx_strand_id
1 'polypeptide(L)'
;MLFDLTFFKKDKDSALAAVSQDGWALACATPELRDDLEVVSAAIAQNPEAIQYASKRIKNNPELLQESEKRLELIAQYDDYTIEEYSFEE
;
A
#
# COMPACT_ATOMS: atom_id res chain seq x y z
N MET A 1 -1.82 -12.77 -30.68
CA MET A 1 -1.49 -11.45 -30.11
C MET A 1 -1.02 -11.66 -28.68
N LEU A 2 0.26 -11.40 -28.41
CA LEU A 2 0.96 -11.67 -27.14
C LEU A 2 1.29 -10.35 -26.42
N PHE A 3 0.48 -9.31 -26.62
CA PHE A 3 0.88 -7.92 -26.33
C PHE A 3 0.62 -7.46 -24.88
N ASP A 4 -0.22 -8.14 -24.09
CA ASP A 4 -0.73 -7.52 -22.85
C ASP A 4 -0.32 -8.20 -21.53
N LEU A 5 0.21 -9.42 -21.52
CA LEU A 5 0.57 -10.09 -20.26
C LEU A 5 1.98 -9.74 -19.76
N THR A 6 2.92 -9.51 -20.67
CA THR A 6 4.33 -9.23 -20.31
C THR A 6 4.53 -7.78 -19.85
N PHE A 7 3.78 -6.85 -20.44
CA PHE A 7 3.81 -5.44 -20.08
C PHE A 7 3.26 -5.24 -18.65
N PHE A 8 2.07 -5.79 -18.36
CA PHE A 8 1.46 -5.69 -17.03
C PHE A 8 2.31 -6.36 -15.94
N LYS A 9 2.93 -7.53 -16.23
CA LYS A 9 3.86 -8.16 -15.29
C LYS A 9 5.07 -7.27 -15.01
N LYS A 10 5.65 -6.65 -16.04
CA LYS A 10 6.80 -5.76 -15.89
C LYS A 10 6.44 -4.52 -15.06
N ASP A 11 5.25 -3.96 -15.25
CA ASP A 11 4.78 -2.81 -14.47
C ASP A 11 4.56 -3.19 -13.00
N LYS A 12 3.99 -4.37 -12.75
CA LYS A 12 3.82 -4.91 -11.40
C LYS A 12 5.16 -5.19 -10.71
N ASP A 13 6.10 -5.85 -11.39
CA ASP A 13 7.44 -6.13 -10.85
C ASP A 13 8.19 -4.83 -10.52
N SER A 14 8.06 -3.83 -11.40
CA SER A 14 8.66 -2.50 -11.18
C SER A 14 8.02 -1.79 -9.99
N ALA A 15 6.69 -1.88 -9.86
CA ALA A 15 5.97 -1.32 -8.73
C ALA A 15 6.36 -2.01 -7.42
N LEU A 16 6.46 -3.34 -7.40
CA LEU A 16 6.93 -4.12 -6.24
C LEU A 16 8.34 -3.70 -5.82
N ALA A 17 9.26 -3.54 -6.78
CA ALA A 17 10.61 -3.08 -6.50
C ALA A 17 10.63 -1.64 -5.95
N ALA A 18 9.75 -0.76 -6.43
CA ALA A 18 9.63 0.61 -5.93
C ALA A 18 9.08 0.64 -4.50
N VAL A 19 7.95 -0.03 -4.24
CA VAL A 19 7.31 -0.02 -2.92
C VAL A 19 8.12 -0.77 -1.85
N SER A 20 8.96 -1.74 -2.27
CA SER A 20 9.90 -2.40 -1.36
C SER A 20 11.01 -1.48 -0.86
N GLN A 21 11.35 -0.44 -1.63
CA GLN A 21 12.34 0.57 -1.25
C GLN A 21 11.68 1.73 -0.50
N ASP A 22 10.54 2.21 -0.99
CA ASP A 22 9.75 3.29 -0.40
C ASP A 22 8.24 3.01 -0.55
N GLY A 23 7.54 2.74 0.55
CA GLY A 23 6.11 2.44 0.56
C GLY A 23 5.26 3.59 0.01
N TRP A 24 5.74 4.84 0.11
CA TRP A 24 5.09 6.01 -0.50
C TRP A 24 5.09 5.95 -2.03
N ALA A 25 5.93 5.13 -2.67
CA ALA A 25 5.94 4.94 -4.12
C ALA A 25 4.59 4.46 -4.67
N LEU A 26 3.73 3.88 -3.82
CA LEU A 26 2.34 3.55 -4.18
C LEU A 26 1.55 4.79 -4.65
N ALA A 27 1.86 5.98 -4.14
CA ALA A 27 1.27 7.26 -4.57
C ALA A 27 1.54 7.59 -6.04
N CYS A 28 2.57 7.00 -6.65
CA CYS A 28 2.91 7.16 -8.06
C CYS A 28 2.40 6.02 -8.94
N ALA A 29 1.93 4.91 -8.36
CA ALA A 29 1.44 3.77 -9.10
C ALA A 29 0.14 4.09 -9.86
N THR A 30 -0.17 3.31 -10.89
CA THR A 30 -1.42 3.45 -11.64
C THR A 30 -2.63 3.01 -10.80
N PRO A 31 -3.87 3.40 -11.16
CA PRO A 31 -5.06 2.96 -10.46
C PRO A 31 -5.18 1.43 -10.34
N GLU A 32 -4.77 0.69 -11.36
CA GLU A 32 -4.81 -0.77 -11.39
C GLU A 32 -3.84 -1.38 -10.36
N LEU A 33 -2.65 -0.79 -10.21
CA LEU A 33 -1.63 -1.24 -9.24
C LEU A 33 -1.96 -0.82 -7.80
N ARG A 34 -2.61 0.33 -7.60
CA ARG A 34 -3.17 0.74 -6.30
C ARG A 34 -4.34 -0.14 -5.84
N ASP A 35 -4.86 -0.93 -6.76
CA ASP A 35 -5.96 -1.86 -6.56
C ASP A 35 -5.46 -3.32 -6.54
N ASP A 36 -4.17 -3.55 -6.80
CA ASP A 36 -3.51 -4.85 -6.69
C ASP A 36 -3.11 -5.13 -5.24
N LEU A 37 -3.67 -6.20 -4.67
CA LEU A 37 -3.47 -6.59 -3.28
C LEU A 37 -1.98 -6.82 -2.93
N GLU A 38 -1.21 -7.39 -3.85
CA GLU A 38 0.19 -7.74 -3.60
C GLU A 38 1.06 -6.49 -3.55
N VAL A 39 0.85 -5.57 -4.50
CA VAL A 39 1.56 -4.29 -4.53
C VAL A 39 1.24 -3.45 -3.30
N VAL A 40 -0.05 -3.34 -2.94
CA VAL A 40 -0.47 -2.57 -1.76
C VAL A 40 0.02 -3.21 -0.47
N SER A 41 -0.04 -4.54 -0.34
CA SER A 41 0.47 -5.24 0.84
C SER A 41 1.98 -5.04 1.01
N ALA A 42 2.75 -5.11 -0.09
CA ALA A 42 4.18 -4.81 -0.06
C ALA A 42 4.45 -3.36 0.37
N ALA A 43 3.65 -2.41 -0.10
CA ALA A 43 3.75 -1.01 0.31
C ALA A 43 3.46 -0.81 1.80
N ILE A 44 2.38 -1.42 2.32
CA ILE A 44 2.00 -1.37 3.75
C ILE A 44 3.07 -2.01 4.63
N ALA A 45 3.66 -3.13 4.17
CA ALA A 45 4.71 -3.81 4.90
C ALA A 45 5.97 -2.94 5.07
N GLN A 46 6.25 -2.08 4.09
CA GLN A 46 7.34 -1.10 4.13
C GLN A 46 6.95 0.15 4.94
N ASN A 47 5.82 0.77 4.60
CA ASN A 47 5.23 1.89 5.32
C ASN A 47 3.70 1.71 5.42
N PRO A 48 3.17 1.47 6.62
CA PRO A 48 1.74 1.26 6.81
C PRO A 48 0.86 2.43 6.35
N GLU A 49 1.35 3.67 6.40
CA GLU A 49 0.62 4.85 5.92
C GLU A 49 0.38 4.84 4.40
N ALA A 50 1.09 3.99 3.65
CA ALA A 50 0.91 3.86 2.20
C ALA A 50 -0.53 3.42 1.84
N ILE A 51 -1.26 2.79 2.77
CA ILE A 51 -2.66 2.40 2.57
C ILE A 51 -3.55 3.57 2.11
N GLN A 52 -3.16 4.81 2.41
CA GLN A 52 -3.84 6.02 1.96
C GLN A 52 -3.89 6.20 0.43
N TYR A 53 -2.96 5.60 -0.30
CA TYR A 53 -2.93 5.66 -1.76
C TYR A 53 -3.58 4.45 -2.42
N ALA A 54 -3.94 3.43 -1.64
CA ALA A 54 -4.66 2.28 -2.15
C ALA A 54 -6.05 2.67 -2.66
N SER A 55 -6.62 1.82 -3.53
CA SER A 55 -7.98 2.01 -4.02
C SER A 55 -9.00 1.96 -2.88
N LYS A 56 -10.20 2.52 -3.12
CA LYS A 56 -11.30 2.42 -2.15
C LYS A 56 -11.66 0.96 -1.79
N ARG A 57 -11.54 0.03 -2.75
CA ARG A 57 -11.80 -1.39 -2.49
C ARG A 57 -10.80 -1.94 -1.47
N ILE A 58 -9.52 -1.61 -1.64
CA ILE A 58 -8.46 -2.07 -0.75
C ILE A 58 -8.56 -1.40 0.62
N LYS A 59 -8.85 -0.11 0.67
CA LYS A 59 -9.10 0.62 1.93
C LYS A 59 -10.28 0.05 2.72
N ASN A 60 -11.30 -0.48 2.04
CA ASN A 60 -12.43 -1.13 2.69
C ASN A 60 -12.17 -2.61 3.00
N ASN A 61 -10.96 -3.13 2.79
CA ASN A 61 -10.59 -4.48 3.17
C ASN A 61 -10.15 -4.48 4.65
N PRO A 62 -10.95 -5.08 5.56
CA PRO A 62 -10.66 -5.04 7.00
C PRO A 62 -9.35 -5.75 7.36
N GLU A 63 -8.94 -6.78 6.61
CA GLU A 63 -7.71 -7.51 6.89
C GLU A 63 -6.47 -6.63 6.65
N LEU A 64 -6.48 -5.84 5.57
CA LEU A 64 -5.36 -4.94 5.25
C LEU A 64 -5.35 -3.70 6.13
N LEU A 65 -6.53 -3.16 6.48
CA LEU A 65 -6.64 -2.09 7.48
C LEU A 65 -6.03 -2.53 8.80
N GLN A 66 -6.45 -3.69 9.32
CA GLN A 66 -5.95 -4.21 10.59
C GLN A 66 -4.44 -4.47 10.57
N GLU A 67 -3.91 -5.00 9.46
CA GLU A 67 -2.46 -5.19 9.32
C GLU A 67 -1.71 -3.85 9.30
N SER A 68 -2.23 -2.83 8.60
CA SER A 68 -1.63 -1.50 8.59
C SER A 68 -1.66 -0.85 9.98
N GLU A 69 -2.79 -0.88 10.68
CA GLU A 69 -2.96 -0.33 12.02
C GLU A 69 -2.02 -1.00 13.03
N LYS A 70 -1.94 -2.34 13.01
CA LYS A 70 -1.06 -3.08 13.89
C LYS A 70 0.41 -2.74 13.66
N ARG A 71 0.81 -2.50 12.40
CA ARG A 71 2.17 -2.07 12.09
C ARG A 71 2.41 -0.61 12.50
N LEU A 72 1.44 0.28 12.32
CA LEU A 72 1.51 1.64 12.85
C LEU A 72 1.68 1.65 14.36
N GLU A 73 0.92 0.82 15.08
CA GLU A 73 1.03 0.67 16.53
C GLU A 73 2.44 0.18 16.94
N LEU A 74 3.01 -0.78 16.20
CA LEU A 74 4.37 -1.25 16.43
C LEU A 74 5.43 -0.15 16.22
N ILE A 75 5.23 0.72 15.23
CA ILE A 75 6.13 1.86 14.97
C ILE A 75 5.95 2.94 16.04
N ALA A 76 4.71 3.26 16.40
CA ALA A 76 4.36 4.26 17.42
C ALA A 76 4.81 3.86 18.83
N GLN A 77 4.90 2.55 19.12
CA GLN A 77 5.43 2.05 20.39
C GLN A 77 6.93 2.39 20.57
N TYR A 78 7.64 2.71 19.48
CA TYR A 78 9.10 2.87 19.51
C TYR A 78 9.62 4.30 19.46
N ASP A 79 8.84 5.33 19.09
CA ASP A 79 9.23 6.73 19.32
C ASP A 79 8.08 7.71 19.01
N ASP A 80 8.13 8.86 19.69
CA ASP A 80 7.41 10.12 19.50
C ASP A 80 7.20 10.51 18.02
N TYR A 81 6.25 9.89 17.32
CA TYR A 81 5.84 10.27 15.96
C TYR A 81 4.32 10.28 15.86
N THR A 82 3.83 11.48 15.61
CA THR A 82 2.44 11.90 15.46
C THR A 82 1.63 10.97 14.56
N ILE A 83 0.76 10.14 15.15
CA ILE A 83 -0.40 9.61 14.46
C ILE A 83 -1.41 10.75 14.32
N GLU A 84 -1.48 11.38 13.15
CA GLU A 84 -2.71 12.08 12.77
C GLU A 84 -3.77 11.00 12.58
N GLU A 85 -4.73 10.97 13.50
CA GLU A 85 -5.83 10.03 13.52
C GLU A 85 -6.46 9.91 12.13
N TYR A 86 -6.42 8.70 11.59
CA TYR A 86 -7.19 8.33 10.43
C TYR A 86 -8.67 8.29 10.82
N SER A 87 -9.36 9.42 10.71
CA SER A 87 -10.82 9.48 10.86
C SER A 87 -11.49 8.76 9.69
N PHE A 88 -11.91 7.52 9.94
CA PHE A 88 -12.82 6.79 9.08
C PHE A 88 -14.23 7.37 9.28
N GLU A 89 -14.62 8.36 8.47
CA GLU A 89 -16.03 8.78 8.44
C GLU A 89 -16.85 7.78 7.61
N GLU A 90 -17.95 7.33 8.22
CA GLU A 90 -18.92 6.31 7.78
C GLU A 90 -19.72 6.71 6.53
#